data_AF-A0A416FDM8-F1
#
_entry.id   AF-A0A416FDM8-F1
#
_cell.length_a   1.000
_cell.length_b   1.000
_cell.length_c   1.000
_cell.angle_alpha   90.00
_cell.angle_beta   90.00
_cell.angle_gamma   90.00
#
_symmetry.space_group_name_H-M   'P 1'
#
loop_
_entity.id
_entity.type
_entity.pdbx_description
1 polymer ?
#
loop_
_entity_poly.entity_id
_entity_poly.type
_entity_poly.pdbx_seq_one_letter_code
_entity_poly.pdbx_strand_id
1 'polypeptide(L)'
;MADAKKKGRLFDLPETRGAFQLKGVVSGVKKDTAYKDLKTKSGKDMRIVNFGVGYDEGSTVFVNLQGMVRDTVVFSKRPEKKGDKAEIVKVPWADRFSYNREGFRLIGTNVGVKKKVDAEGKTVNDKKVLTEFDACKEIKDNLQDGASVFIRGNLDYSSYQDDKGNKRTSTRLVPSQISLCSDVDFNDEKFEKQNDFNQVIIFMGIEQEKDDNDKTTGRYVILAKIVTYSNIEDVQFIIEDGTLAKKFRQSLKPYYAIKVSGHMVASTQTETVEDDDDNWGEEDKMERVAAPTRREFIITGAKGSSIDKELYTEKNVTEAIAKINSANSAEEKFGKDSGDDWGSTDSLDDGDDEAWD
;
A
#
# COMPACT_ATOMS: atom_id res chain seq x y z
N MET A 1 -21.53 -29.48 -15.68
CA MET A 1 -21.09 -28.65 -14.54
C MET A 1 -20.19 -27.59 -15.14
N ALA A 2 -20.65 -26.34 -15.16
CA ALA A 2 -20.02 -25.28 -15.92
C ALA A 2 -18.64 -24.94 -15.33
N ASP A 3 -17.62 -25.01 -16.18
CA ASP A 3 -16.30 -24.44 -15.90
C ASP A 3 -16.49 -22.94 -15.62
N ALA A 4 -16.34 -22.53 -14.37
CA ALA A 4 -16.16 -21.14 -14.00
C ALA A 4 -14.84 -20.67 -14.63
N LYS A 5 -14.96 -20.14 -15.85
CA LYS A 5 -13.89 -19.46 -16.59
C LYS A 5 -13.31 -18.41 -15.64
N LYS A 6 -12.09 -18.65 -15.12
CA LYS A 6 -11.32 -17.58 -14.47
C LYS A 6 -11.31 -16.39 -15.43
N LYS A 7 -11.93 -15.27 -15.05
CA LYS A 7 -11.79 -14.01 -15.81
C LYS A 7 -10.29 -13.75 -15.91
N GLY A 8 -9.75 -13.87 -17.12
CA GLY A 8 -8.39 -13.48 -17.41
C GLY A 8 -8.23 -11.98 -17.14
N ARG A 9 -6.98 -11.54 -16.99
CA ARG A 9 -6.67 -10.11 -16.82
C ARG A 9 -7.32 -9.29 -17.94
N LEU A 10 -7.96 -8.18 -17.59
CA LEU A 10 -8.77 -7.35 -18.53
C LEU A 10 -7.93 -6.73 -19.66
N PHE A 11 -6.66 -6.46 -19.41
CA PHE A 11 -5.74 -5.81 -20.35
C PHE A 11 -4.30 -6.34 -20.15
N ASP A 12 -3.47 -6.14 -21.17
CA ASP A 12 -2.12 -6.73 -21.27
C ASP A 12 -0.98 -5.71 -21.06
N LEU A 13 -1.21 -4.70 -20.21
CA LEU A 13 -0.17 -3.77 -19.77
C LEU A 13 0.51 -4.32 -18.53
N PRO A 14 1.84 -4.46 -18.46
CA PRO A 14 2.51 -4.90 -17.24
C PRO A 14 2.17 -4.02 -16.03
N GLU A 15 2.07 -4.64 -14.85
CA GLU A 15 1.85 -3.89 -13.61
C GLU A 15 3.03 -2.96 -13.33
N THR A 16 2.74 -1.73 -12.95
CA THR A 16 3.76 -0.79 -12.47
C THR A 16 3.93 -0.98 -10.97
N ARG A 17 4.84 -1.89 -10.59
CA ARG A 17 5.00 -2.30 -9.19
C ARG A 17 5.76 -1.28 -8.35
N GLY A 18 5.34 -1.16 -7.09
CA GLY A 18 6.05 -0.41 -6.05
C GLY A 18 6.38 -1.28 -4.85
N ALA A 19 7.41 -0.85 -4.12
CA ALA A 19 7.82 -1.48 -2.88
C ALA A 19 8.19 -0.41 -1.85
N PHE A 20 8.07 -0.76 -0.57
CA PHE A 20 8.47 0.08 0.54
C PHE A 20 9.35 -0.66 1.54
N GLN A 21 10.14 0.10 2.29
CA GLN A 21 10.85 -0.32 3.49
C GLN A 21 10.53 0.66 4.61
N LEU A 22 10.28 0.12 5.80
CA LEU A 22 9.87 0.90 6.94
C LEU A 22 10.51 0.33 8.21
N LYS A 23 11.22 1.16 8.96
CA LYS A 23 11.71 0.86 10.30
C LYS A 23 11.08 1.85 11.27
N GLY A 24 10.55 1.36 12.38
CA GLY A 24 9.85 2.23 13.31
C GLY A 24 9.29 1.53 14.53
N VAL A 25 8.51 2.28 15.30
CA VAL A 25 7.88 1.84 16.56
C VAL A 25 6.39 1.60 16.33
N VAL A 26 5.90 0.44 16.73
CA VAL A 26 4.50 0.03 16.54
C VAL A 26 3.55 0.79 17.46
N SER A 27 2.38 1.15 16.93
CA SER A 27 1.29 1.73 17.69
C SER A 27 -0.09 1.22 17.22
N GLY A 28 -1.08 1.31 18.11
CA GLY A 28 -2.47 1.04 17.80
C GLY A 28 -2.85 -0.45 17.62
N VAL A 29 -1.99 -1.42 17.99
CA VAL A 29 -2.33 -2.85 17.85
C VAL A 29 -3.41 -3.32 18.84
N LYS A 30 -3.66 -2.55 19.90
CA LYS A 30 -4.70 -2.82 20.91
C LYS A 30 -6.06 -2.20 20.57
N LYS A 31 -6.16 -1.38 19.52
CA LYS A 31 -7.45 -0.79 19.11
C LYS A 31 -8.35 -1.89 18.55
N ASP A 32 -9.66 -1.78 18.74
CA ASP A 32 -10.62 -2.76 18.19
C ASP A 32 -10.58 -2.80 16.65
N THR A 33 -10.22 -1.69 16.02
CA THR A 33 -10.03 -1.58 14.57
C THR A 33 -8.73 -2.21 14.06
N ALA A 34 -7.81 -2.59 14.96
CA ALA A 34 -6.49 -3.09 14.58
C ALA A 34 -6.53 -4.50 13.98
N TYR A 35 -7.54 -5.30 14.33
CA TYR A 35 -7.73 -6.63 13.78
C TYR A 35 -9.21 -6.93 13.57
N LYS A 36 -9.54 -7.48 12.40
CA LYS A 36 -10.91 -7.88 12.06
C LYS A 36 -10.94 -9.31 11.53
N ASP A 37 -11.85 -10.12 12.05
CA ASP A 37 -12.29 -11.38 11.45
C ASP A 37 -13.61 -11.12 10.70
N LEU A 38 -13.60 -11.36 9.39
CA LEU A 38 -14.68 -11.05 8.47
C LEU A 38 -15.01 -12.26 7.58
N LYS A 39 -16.12 -12.17 6.85
CA LYS A 39 -16.44 -13.08 5.74
C LYS A 39 -16.46 -12.32 4.43
N THR A 40 -15.92 -12.90 3.37
CA THR A 40 -16.07 -12.38 2.00
C THR A 40 -17.53 -12.52 1.55
N LYS A 41 -17.90 -11.83 0.46
CA LYS A 41 -19.21 -12.04 -0.20
C LYS A 41 -19.46 -13.49 -0.60
N SER A 42 -18.39 -14.24 -0.88
CA SER A 42 -18.41 -15.67 -1.19
C SER A 42 -18.40 -16.58 0.05
N GLY A 43 -18.51 -16.02 1.26
CA GLY A 43 -18.59 -16.74 2.53
C GLY A 43 -17.25 -17.26 3.08
N LYS A 44 -16.12 -16.96 2.42
CA LYS A 44 -14.78 -17.37 2.86
C LYS A 44 -14.31 -16.49 4.02
N ASP A 45 -13.65 -17.08 5.00
CA ASP A 45 -13.11 -16.31 6.13
C ASP A 45 -11.97 -15.40 5.66
N MET A 46 -11.96 -14.20 6.20
CA MET A 46 -11.00 -13.15 5.89
C MET A 46 -10.51 -12.51 7.19
N ARG A 47 -9.21 -12.19 7.23
CA ARG A 47 -8.57 -11.48 8.33
C ARG A 47 -7.91 -10.23 7.81
N ILE A 48 -8.02 -9.18 8.61
CA ILE A 48 -7.34 -7.90 8.37
C ILE A 48 -6.58 -7.55 9.64
N VAL A 49 -5.36 -7.05 9.48
CA VAL A 49 -4.65 -6.33 10.54
C VAL A 49 -4.22 -4.95 10.02
N ASN A 50 -4.40 -3.93 10.86
CA ASN A 50 -4.04 -2.54 10.58
C ASN A 50 -3.37 -1.93 11.82
N PHE A 51 -2.17 -1.40 11.67
CA PHE A 51 -1.45 -0.80 12.80
C PHE A 51 -0.54 0.34 12.34
N GLY A 52 -0.30 1.29 13.24
CA GLY A 52 0.60 2.39 13.02
C GLY A 52 2.05 1.97 13.21
N VAL A 53 2.94 2.58 12.43
CA VAL A 53 4.38 2.51 12.64
C VAL A 53 4.93 3.93 12.61
N GLY A 54 5.36 4.39 13.77
CA GLY A 54 6.05 5.66 13.93
C GLY A 54 7.45 5.56 13.35
N TYR A 55 7.80 6.41 12.38
CA TYR A 55 9.14 6.43 11.75
C TYR A 55 9.97 7.64 12.17
N ASP A 56 9.33 8.58 12.89
CA ASP A 56 9.90 9.78 13.47
C ASP A 56 8.96 10.28 14.57
N GLU A 57 9.43 11.24 15.39
CA GLU A 57 8.58 11.87 16.41
C GLU A 57 7.33 12.50 15.77
N GLY A 58 6.15 12.18 16.31
CA GLY A 58 4.86 12.63 15.78
C GLY A 58 4.44 12.04 14.42
N SER A 59 5.29 11.25 13.76
CA SER A 59 5.06 10.83 12.38
C SER A 59 4.77 9.34 12.25
N THR A 60 3.54 8.98 11.88
CA THR A 60 3.08 7.58 11.80
C THR A 60 2.50 7.25 10.43
N VAL A 61 2.88 6.10 9.87
CA VAL A 61 2.18 5.50 8.71
C VAL A 61 1.51 4.19 9.11
N PHE A 62 0.31 3.97 8.58
CA PHE A 62 -0.44 2.72 8.78
C PHE A 62 -0.04 1.61 7.79
N VAL A 63 0.24 0.43 8.33
CA VAL A 63 0.50 -0.80 7.60
C VAL A 63 -0.73 -1.67 7.64
N ASN A 64 -1.15 -2.20 6.49
CA ASN A 64 -2.34 -3.02 6.34
C ASN A 64 -2.01 -4.36 5.69
N LEU A 65 -2.38 -5.46 6.34
CA LEU A 65 -2.32 -6.79 5.75
C LEU A 65 -3.70 -7.41 5.78
N GLN A 66 -4.11 -7.97 4.65
CA GLN A 66 -5.36 -8.68 4.50
C GLN A 66 -5.10 -10.05 3.88
N GLY A 67 -5.76 -11.07 4.41
CA GLY A 67 -5.70 -12.42 3.87
C GLY A 67 -7.02 -13.13 4.01
N MET A 68 -7.29 -14.05 3.09
CA MET A 68 -8.50 -14.87 3.09
C MET A 68 -8.14 -16.35 3.00
N VAL A 69 -9.05 -17.20 3.47
CA VAL A 69 -8.99 -18.64 3.21
C VAL A 69 -9.04 -18.88 1.70
N ARG A 70 -8.16 -19.74 1.21
CA ARG A 70 -8.07 -20.12 -0.21
C ARG A 70 -8.35 -21.62 -0.34
N ASP A 71 -8.58 -22.11 -1.55
CA ASP A 71 -8.75 -23.55 -1.79
C ASP A 71 -7.37 -24.25 -1.77
N THR A 72 -6.35 -23.54 -2.27
CA THR A 72 -4.95 -23.99 -2.28
C THR A 72 -4.01 -22.87 -1.89
N VAL A 73 -2.89 -23.24 -1.30
CA VAL A 73 -1.71 -22.40 -1.10
C VAL A 73 -0.62 -22.80 -2.09
N VAL A 74 0.35 -21.91 -2.29
CA VAL A 74 1.40 -22.12 -3.28
C VAL A 74 2.74 -22.28 -2.59
N PHE A 75 3.44 -23.37 -2.90
CA PHE A 75 4.82 -23.58 -2.50
C PHE A 75 5.73 -23.44 -3.72
N SER A 76 6.93 -22.89 -3.51
CA SER A 76 7.95 -22.73 -4.54
C SER A 76 9.28 -23.32 -4.13
N LYS A 77 9.97 -23.93 -5.09
CA LYS A 77 11.37 -24.34 -4.98
C LYS A 77 12.20 -23.44 -5.89
N ARG A 78 13.25 -22.84 -5.32
CA ARG A 78 14.17 -21.99 -6.09
C ARG A 78 14.87 -22.84 -7.17
N PRO A 79 15.06 -22.29 -8.37
CA PRO A 79 15.82 -22.98 -9.40
C PRO A 79 17.29 -23.13 -8.98
N GLU A 80 17.94 -24.19 -9.45
CA GLU A 80 19.38 -24.40 -9.23
C GLU A 80 20.24 -23.42 -10.03
N LYS A 81 19.74 -22.98 -11.19
CA LYS A 81 20.41 -22.01 -12.06
C LYS A 81 19.74 -20.64 -11.97
N LYS A 82 20.56 -19.59 -11.86
CA LYS A 82 20.11 -18.20 -11.84
C LYS A 82 19.49 -17.85 -13.19
N GLY A 83 18.21 -17.51 -13.21
CA GLY A 83 17.45 -17.13 -14.41
C GLY A 83 16.33 -18.09 -14.79
N ASP A 84 16.37 -19.33 -14.28
CA ASP A 84 15.30 -20.30 -14.53
C ASP A 84 14.04 -19.99 -13.72
N LYS A 85 12.89 -20.53 -14.15
CA LYS A 85 11.63 -20.40 -13.41
C LYS A 85 11.66 -21.31 -12.18
N ALA A 86 11.14 -20.81 -11.07
CA ALA A 86 10.91 -21.63 -9.88
C ALA A 86 9.93 -22.77 -10.17
N GLU A 87 10.15 -23.94 -9.57
CA GLU A 87 9.13 -25.01 -9.57
C GLU A 87 8.04 -24.62 -8.56
N ILE A 88 6.78 -24.75 -8.96
CA ILE A 88 5.62 -24.31 -8.16
C ILE A 88 4.66 -25.48 -7.98
N VAL A 89 4.20 -25.69 -6.75
CA VAL A 89 3.17 -26.69 -6.41
C VAL A 89 2.01 -26.00 -5.70
N LYS A 90 0.79 -26.35 -6.10
CA LYS A 90 -0.44 -25.98 -5.37
C LYS A 90 -0.74 -27.07 -4.37
N VAL A 91 -0.92 -26.68 -3.12
CA VAL A 91 -1.17 -27.56 -1.98
C VAL A 91 -2.55 -27.22 -1.41
N PRO A 92 -3.42 -28.18 -1.09
CA PRO A 92 -4.71 -27.90 -0.44
C PRO A 92 -4.53 -27.05 0.82
N TRP A 93 -5.47 -26.15 1.09
CA TRP A 93 -5.40 -25.24 2.24
C TRP A 93 -5.25 -25.95 3.59
N ALA A 94 -5.90 -27.11 3.75
CA ALA A 94 -5.81 -27.92 4.96
C ALA A 94 -4.38 -28.40 5.25
N ASP A 95 -3.57 -28.62 4.20
CA ASP A 95 -2.23 -29.21 4.30
C ASP A 95 -1.12 -28.15 4.38
N ARG A 96 -1.46 -26.86 4.42
CA ARG A 96 -0.49 -25.75 4.34
C ARG A 96 0.56 -25.75 5.45
N PHE A 97 0.28 -26.37 6.58
CA PHE A 97 1.22 -26.48 7.71
C PHE A 97 1.99 -27.80 7.76
N SER A 98 1.51 -28.84 7.08
CA SER A 98 2.10 -30.18 7.09
C SER A 98 2.94 -30.46 5.83
N TYR A 99 2.72 -29.73 4.73
CA TYR A 99 3.46 -29.90 3.50
C TYR A 99 4.95 -29.55 3.66
N ASN A 100 5.83 -30.53 3.42
CA ASN A 100 7.26 -30.43 3.71
C ASN A 100 8.15 -31.03 2.60
N ARG A 101 7.70 -31.01 1.33
CA ARG A 101 8.51 -31.50 0.20
C ARG A 101 9.87 -30.77 0.16
N GLU A 102 10.95 -31.54 0.01
CA GLU A 102 12.30 -31.01 0.07
C GLU A 102 12.54 -29.85 -0.91
N GLY A 103 13.11 -28.75 -0.40
CA GLY A 103 13.42 -27.56 -1.17
C GLY A 103 12.23 -26.62 -1.45
N PHE A 104 11.00 -27.05 -1.18
CA PHE A 104 9.82 -26.20 -1.32
C PHE A 104 9.58 -25.35 -0.08
N ARG A 105 9.20 -24.09 -0.30
CA ARG A 105 8.79 -23.16 0.75
C ARG A 105 7.49 -22.47 0.37
N LEU A 106 6.63 -22.24 1.36
CA LEU A 106 5.39 -21.49 1.18
C LEU A 106 5.70 -20.11 0.57
N ILE A 107 4.90 -19.71 -0.42
CA ILE A 107 4.85 -18.31 -0.85
C ILE A 107 3.87 -17.60 0.07
N GLY A 108 4.36 -16.62 0.83
CA GLY A 108 3.56 -15.86 1.77
C GLY A 108 4.36 -14.76 2.47
N THR A 109 3.83 -14.26 3.57
CA THR A 109 4.41 -13.18 4.38
C THR A 109 5.44 -13.74 5.34
N ASN A 110 6.62 -13.11 5.40
CA ASN A 110 7.67 -13.45 6.36
C ASN A 110 7.37 -12.73 7.68
N VAL A 111 7.07 -13.49 8.73
CA VAL A 111 6.68 -12.93 10.03
C VAL A 111 7.69 -13.33 11.10
N GLY A 112 8.14 -12.37 11.88
CA GLY A 112 9.07 -12.55 12.99
C GLY A 112 8.78 -11.57 14.12
N VAL A 113 7.51 -11.53 14.55
CA VAL A 113 7.00 -10.61 15.59
C VAL A 113 7.08 -11.17 17.01
N LYS A 114 7.59 -12.40 17.15
CA LYS A 114 7.79 -13.09 18.43
C LYS A 114 9.26 -13.47 18.57
N LYS A 115 9.80 -13.45 19.80
CA LYS A 115 11.13 -13.97 20.10
C LYS A 115 11.08 -15.45 20.52
N LYS A 116 12.16 -16.18 20.27
CA LYS A 116 12.44 -17.52 20.81
C LYS A 116 13.92 -17.64 21.18
N VAL A 117 14.24 -18.62 22.01
CA VAL A 117 15.62 -19.02 22.28
C VAL A 117 16.01 -20.07 21.24
N ASP A 118 17.13 -19.86 20.55
CA ASP A 118 17.66 -20.84 19.60
C ASP A 118 18.50 -21.93 20.30
N ALA A 119 19.01 -22.88 19.52
CA ALA A 119 19.82 -23.99 20.03
C ALA A 119 21.14 -23.53 20.68
N GLU A 120 21.58 -22.30 20.41
CA GLU A 120 22.79 -21.68 20.97
C GLU A 120 22.48 -20.85 22.24
N GLY A 121 21.22 -20.82 22.68
CA GLY A 121 20.79 -20.05 23.85
C GLY A 121 20.54 -18.56 23.55
N LYS A 122 20.59 -18.14 22.29
CA LYS A 122 20.42 -16.74 21.89
C LYS A 122 18.95 -16.42 21.64
N THR A 123 18.54 -15.23 22.08
CA THR A 123 17.20 -14.70 21.78
C THR A 123 17.16 -14.19 20.34
N VAL A 124 16.36 -14.84 19.50
CA VAL A 124 16.18 -14.53 18.07
C VAL A 124 14.71 -14.43 17.72
N ASN A 125 14.37 -13.84 16.57
CA ASN A 125 12.98 -13.85 16.10
C ASN A 125 12.56 -15.28 15.72
N ASP A 126 11.36 -15.67 16.12
CA ASP A 126 10.70 -16.86 15.62
C ASP A 126 10.18 -16.60 14.20
N LYS A 127 11.08 -16.77 13.22
CA LYS A 127 10.81 -16.49 11.82
C LYS A 127 9.94 -17.58 11.20
N LYS A 128 8.78 -17.18 10.67
CA LYS A 128 7.82 -18.03 9.94
C LYS A 128 7.54 -17.44 8.56
N VAL A 129 7.15 -18.30 7.63
CA VAL A 129 6.50 -17.86 6.38
C VAL A 129 5.08 -18.36 6.45
N LEU A 130 4.12 -17.46 6.38
CA LEU A 130 2.70 -17.72 6.60
C LEU A 130 1.88 -17.19 5.42
N THR A 131 0.71 -17.78 5.18
CA THR A 131 -0.27 -17.13 4.31
C THR A 131 -0.67 -15.79 4.90
N GLU A 132 -1.17 -14.85 4.11
CA GLU A 132 -1.59 -13.54 4.63
C GLU A 132 -2.65 -13.69 5.74
N PHE A 133 -3.54 -14.68 5.62
CA PHE A 133 -4.59 -14.97 6.60
C PHE A 133 -4.00 -15.45 7.94
N ASP A 134 -3.04 -16.37 7.90
CA ASP A 134 -2.37 -16.89 9.10
C ASP A 134 -1.41 -15.83 9.68
N ALA A 135 -0.79 -15.01 8.83
CA ALA A 135 0.10 -13.91 9.23
C ALA A 135 -0.66 -12.83 10.02
N CYS A 136 -1.88 -12.45 9.60
CA CYS A 136 -2.70 -11.50 10.35
C CYS A 136 -2.92 -11.96 11.80
N LYS A 137 -3.19 -13.26 11.98
CA LYS A 137 -3.39 -13.86 13.31
C LYS A 137 -2.11 -13.88 14.14
N GLU A 138 -0.98 -14.27 13.53
CA GLU A 138 0.33 -14.23 14.20
C GLU A 138 0.72 -12.82 14.63
N ILE A 139 0.43 -11.79 13.82
CA ILE A 139 0.66 -10.38 14.16
C ILE A 139 -0.22 -9.97 15.32
N LYS A 140 -1.54 -10.19 15.23
CA LYS A 140 -2.49 -9.81 16.29
C LYS A 140 -2.18 -10.48 17.64
N ASP A 141 -1.71 -11.72 17.63
CA ASP A 141 -1.44 -12.45 18.87
C ASP A 141 -0.09 -12.11 19.52
N ASN A 142 0.87 -11.54 18.78
CA ASN A 142 2.25 -11.42 19.26
C ASN A 142 2.89 -10.02 19.09
N LEU A 143 2.41 -9.18 18.18
CA LEU A 143 2.91 -7.82 18.02
C LEU A 143 2.31 -6.91 19.09
N GLN A 144 3.14 -6.05 19.68
CA GLN A 144 2.76 -5.16 20.78
C GLN A 144 3.12 -3.71 20.47
N ASP A 145 2.36 -2.78 21.03
CA ASP A 145 2.68 -1.35 20.96
C ASP A 145 4.04 -1.09 21.63
N GLY A 146 4.81 -0.16 21.09
CA GLY A 146 6.18 0.13 21.51
C GLY A 146 7.23 -0.82 20.92
N ALA A 147 6.84 -1.90 20.24
CA ALA A 147 7.80 -2.80 19.61
C ALA A 147 8.50 -2.12 18.43
N SER A 148 9.82 -2.25 18.37
CA SER A 148 10.62 -1.81 17.23
C SER A 148 10.57 -2.85 16.11
N VAL A 149 10.14 -2.44 14.92
CA VAL A 149 9.94 -3.31 13.77
C VAL A 149 10.69 -2.84 12.53
N PHE A 150 11.03 -3.81 11.70
CA PHE A 150 11.40 -3.61 10.31
C PHE A 150 10.38 -4.30 9.41
N ILE A 151 9.88 -3.57 8.43
CA ILE A 151 8.83 -3.98 7.50
C ILE A 151 9.31 -3.70 6.08
N ARG A 152 9.03 -4.63 5.17
CA ARG A 152 9.09 -4.36 3.73
C ARG A 152 7.86 -4.90 3.06
N GLY A 153 7.43 -4.27 1.99
CA GLY A 153 6.20 -4.67 1.33
C GLY A 153 6.01 -4.03 -0.03
N ASN A 154 4.79 -4.16 -0.53
CA ASN A 154 4.37 -3.59 -1.79
C ASN A 154 3.43 -2.40 -1.55
N LEU A 155 3.43 -1.46 -2.48
CA LEU A 155 2.41 -0.41 -2.53
C LEU A 155 1.23 -0.94 -3.34
N ASP A 156 0.06 -0.98 -2.73
CA ASP A 156 -1.18 -1.40 -3.37
C ASP A 156 -2.08 -0.18 -3.55
N TYR A 157 -2.48 0.08 -4.80
CA TYR A 157 -3.28 1.25 -5.17
C TYR A 157 -4.68 0.82 -5.56
N SER A 158 -5.66 1.56 -5.08
CA SER A 158 -7.07 1.37 -5.42
C SER A 158 -7.77 2.71 -5.42
N SER A 159 -8.94 2.78 -6.05
CA SER A 159 -9.83 3.92 -5.91
C SER A 159 -11.23 3.50 -5.47
N TYR A 160 -11.91 4.41 -4.79
CA TYR A 160 -13.31 4.31 -4.39
C TYR A 160 -13.99 5.65 -4.62
N GLN A 161 -15.33 5.68 -4.65
CA GLN A 161 -16.08 6.93 -4.65
C GLN A 161 -16.39 7.30 -3.20
N ASP A 162 -16.15 8.55 -2.83
CA ASP A 162 -16.68 9.08 -1.57
C ASP A 162 -18.19 9.32 -1.67
N ASP A 163 -18.83 9.65 -0.54
CA ASP A 163 -20.29 9.86 -0.46
C ASP A 163 -20.78 11.01 -1.34
N LYS A 164 -19.86 11.87 -1.80
CA LYS A 164 -20.13 12.98 -2.71
C LYS A 164 -19.87 12.61 -4.19
N GLY A 165 -19.55 11.34 -4.46
CA GLY A 165 -19.29 10.82 -5.80
C GLY A 165 -17.89 11.12 -6.34
N ASN A 166 -16.99 11.68 -5.52
CA ASN A 166 -15.62 11.97 -5.97
C ASN A 166 -14.76 10.72 -5.91
N LYS A 167 -13.96 10.48 -6.95
CA LYS A 167 -12.98 9.39 -6.95
C LYS A 167 -11.84 9.72 -5.98
N ARG A 168 -11.71 8.92 -4.92
CA ARG A 168 -10.59 8.94 -3.97
C ARG A 168 -9.63 7.81 -4.27
N THR A 169 -8.36 8.12 -4.44
CA THR A 169 -7.31 7.12 -4.55
C THR A 169 -6.77 6.78 -3.15
N SER A 170 -6.60 5.50 -2.88
CA SER A 170 -6.02 4.96 -1.65
C SER A 170 -4.76 4.18 -1.96
N THR A 171 -3.74 4.34 -1.12
CA THR A 171 -2.51 3.56 -1.18
C THR A 171 -2.30 2.80 0.12
N ARG A 172 -2.33 1.47 0.05
CA ARG A 172 -2.05 0.58 1.18
C ARG A 172 -0.59 0.12 1.18
N LEU A 173 0.02 0.12 2.36
CA LEU A 173 1.33 -0.49 2.59
C LEU A 173 1.11 -1.96 2.96
N VAL A 174 1.23 -2.86 1.96
CA VAL A 174 0.98 -4.29 2.14
C VAL A 174 2.28 -5.02 2.46
N PRO A 175 2.48 -5.51 3.70
CA PRO A 175 3.74 -6.09 4.12
C PRO A 175 3.97 -7.49 3.53
N SER A 176 5.16 -7.71 2.98
CA SER A 176 5.68 -9.03 2.60
C SER A 176 6.65 -9.60 3.65
N GLN A 177 7.14 -8.73 4.55
CA GLN A 177 7.90 -9.09 5.73
C GLN A 177 7.58 -8.12 6.88
N ILE A 178 7.41 -8.65 8.08
CA ILE A 178 7.39 -7.90 9.35
C ILE A 178 8.26 -8.66 10.34
N SER A 179 9.20 -7.97 10.98
CA SER A 179 10.08 -8.57 11.98
C SER A 179 10.46 -7.57 13.07
N LEU A 180 10.55 -8.04 14.31
CA LEU A 180 11.18 -7.25 15.38
C LEU A 180 12.63 -6.92 14.99
N CYS A 181 13.05 -5.68 15.17
CA CYS A 181 14.42 -5.24 14.92
C CYS A 181 15.10 -4.81 16.23
N SER A 182 16.29 -4.21 16.13
CA SER A 182 16.91 -3.52 17.26
C SER A 182 16.05 -2.32 17.66
N ASP A 183 16.11 -1.95 18.93
CA ASP A 183 15.34 -0.82 19.45
C ASP A 183 15.56 0.44 18.61
N VAL A 184 14.44 1.10 18.31
CA VAL A 184 14.37 2.38 17.62
C VAL A 184 14.19 3.44 18.69
N ASP A 185 15.16 4.33 18.79
CA ASP A 185 15.10 5.54 19.58
C ASP A 185 15.21 6.73 18.63
N PHE A 186 14.14 7.54 18.54
CA PHE A 186 14.11 8.71 17.66
C PHE A 186 15.05 9.82 18.13
N ASN A 187 15.49 9.78 19.40
CA ASN A 187 16.43 10.75 19.96
C ASN A 187 17.90 10.33 19.78
N ASP A 188 18.17 9.10 19.31
CA ASP A 188 19.54 8.68 19.02
C ASP A 188 20.04 9.41 17.77
N GLU A 189 21.13 10.18 17.91
CA GLU A 189 21.76 10.91 16.79
C GLU A 189 22.18 9.99 15.63
N LYS A 190 22.35 8.68 15.89
CA LYS A 190 22.68 7.67 14.87
C LYS A 190 21.45 7.06 14.22
N PHE A 191 20.24 7.40 14.66
CA PHE A 191 19.02 6.90 14.07
C PHE A 191 18.83 7.52 12.68
N GLU A 192 18.97 6.68 11.66
CA GLU A 192 18.60 7.03 10.30
C GLU A 192 17.15 6.60 10.05
N LYS A 193 16.31 7.57 9.67
CA LYS A 193 14.92 7.32 9.27
C LYS A 193 14.92 6.37 8.08
N GLN A 194 14.11 5.32 8.19
CA GLN A 194 13.92 4.36 7.11
C GLN A 194 12.43 4.26 6.82
N ASN A 195 11.95 5.12 5.93
CA ASN A 195 10.57 5.24 5.47
C ASN A 195 10.53 5.28 3.94
N ASP A 196 11.35 4.45 3.30
CA ASP A 196 11.64 4.52 1.88
C ASP A 196 10.59 3.82 1.01
N PHE A 197 10.37 4.36 -0.19
CA PHE A 197 9.65 3.67 -1.25
C PHE A 197 10.40 3.72 -2.58
N ASN A 198 10.03 2.81 -3.47
CA ASN A 198 10.28 2.94 -4.89
C ASN A 198 9.05 2.51 -5.69
N GLN A 199 8.87 3.12 -6.86
CA GLN A 199 7.69 2.93 -7.68
C GLN A 199 8.05 3.11 -9.16
N VAL A 200 7.51 2.26 -10.04
CA VAL A 200 7.45 2.59 -11.47
C VAL A 200 6.21 3.45 -11.68
N ILE A 201 6.36 4.64 -12.23
CA ILE A 201 5.23 5.54 -12.52
C ILE A 201 5.14 5.74 -14.02
N ILE A 202 3.92 5.87 -14.56
CA ILE A 202 3.70 6.44 -15.88
C ILE A 202 3.52 7.94 -15.66
N PHE A 203 4.50 8.73 -16.07
CA PHE A 203 4.49 10.18 -15.90
C PHE A 203 3.40 10.80 -16.78
N MET A 204 2.56 11.66 -16.20
CA MET A 204 1.51 12.40 -16.92
C MET A 204 1.77 13.90 -16.93
N GLY A 205 2.41 14.44 -15.90
CA GLY A 205 2.68 15.87 -15.80
C GLY A 205 3.38 16.23 -14.51
N ILE A 206 3.77 17.50 -14.43
CA ILE A 206 4.36 18.10 -13.24
C ILE A 206 3.89 19.54 -13.11
N GLU A 207 3.31 19.85 -11.96
CA GLU A 207 2.74 21.14 -11.65
C GLU A 207 3.44 21.72 -10.42
N GLN A 208 3.44 23.04 -10.27
CA GLN A 208 3.81 23.63 -8.99
C GLN A 208 2.64 23.43 -8.04
N GLU A 209 2.93 22.93 -6.85
CA GLU A 209 1.93 22.87 -5.81
C GLU A 209 1.60 24.28 -5.34
N LYS A 210 0.31 24.51 -5.11
CA LYS A 210 -0.22 25.76 -4.58
C LYS A 210 -1.02 25.48 -3.31
N ASP A 211 -0.99 26.43 -2.39
CA ASP A 211 -1.88 26.45 -1.24
C ASP A 211 -3.30 26.93 -1.63
N ASP A 212 -4.19 26.99 -0.65
CA ASP A 212 -5.59 27.41 -0.84
C ASP A 212 -5.72 28.86 -1.33
N ASN A 213 -4.68 29.68 -1.13
CA ASN A 213 -4.58 31.05 -1.60
C ASN A 213 -3.92 31.18 -2.99
N ASP A 214 -3.82 30.06 -3.72
CA ASP A 214 -3.23 29.99 -5.05
C ASP A 214 -1.71 30.35 -5.09
N LYS A 215 -1.05 30.42 -3.93
CA LYS A 215 0.38 30.73 -3.80
C LYS A 215 1.20 29.46 -3.90
N THR A 216 2.31 29.52 -4.62
CA THR A 216 3.19 28.36 -4.77
C THR A 216 3.86 28.01 -3.44
N THR A 217 3.76 26.75 -3.02
CA THR A 217 4.41 26.26 -1.79
C THR A 217 5.91 26.01 -1.97
N GLY A 218 6.39 26.02 -3.22
CA GLY A 218 7.75 25.61 -3.59
C GLY A 218 7.88 24.12 -3.87
N ARG A 219 6.86 23.31 -3.53
CA ARG A 219 6.79 21.89 -3.89
C ARG A 219 6.20 21.69 -5.29
N TYR A 220 6.34 20.47 -5.80
CA TYR A 220 5.89 20.11 -7.14
C TYR A 220 5.05 18.83 -7.11
N VAL A 221 3.85 18.88 -7.67
CA VAL A 221 2.97 17.72 -7.81
C VAL A 221 3.32 16.99 -9.09
N ILE A 222 3.65 15.71 -8.99
CA ILE A 222 3.84 14.79 -10.11
C ILE A 222 2.54 14.03 -10.32
N LEU A 223 1.91 14.30 -11.46
CA LEU A 223 0.74 13.55 -11.91
C LEU A 223 1.22 12.26 -12.58
N ALA A 224 0.71 11.12 -12.13
CA ALA A 224 1.12 9.82 -12.65
C ALA A 224 -0.02 8.82 -12.73
N LYS A 225 0.17 7.78 -13.55
CA LYS A 225 -0.69 6.59 -13.59
C LYS A 225 0.05 5.36 -13.05
N ILE A 226 -0.67 4.54 -12.30
CA ILE A 226 -0.25 3.23 -11.82
C ILE A 226 -1.11 2.15 -12.46
N VAL A 227 -0.47 1.22 -13.16
CA VAL A 227 -1.12 0.02 -13.68
C VAL A 227 -1.16 -1.04 -12.59
N THR A 228 -2.35 -1.38 -12.11
CA THR A 228 -2.59 -2.47 -11.17
C THR A 228 -2.96 -3.76 -11.92
N TYR A 229 -3.34 -4.80 -11.19
CA TYR A 229 -3.77 -6.06 -11.81
C TYR A 229 -5.01 -5.86 -12.70
N SER A 230 -6.00 -5.12 -12.20
CA SER A 230 -7.33 -4.96 -12.82
C SER A 230 -7.68 -3.53 -13.18
N ASN A 231 -6.89 -2.53 -12.78
CA ASN A 231 -7.22 -1.12 -12.99
C ASN A 231 -5.99 -0.27 -13.37
N ILE A 232 -6.25 0.99 -13.73
CA ILE A 232 -5.24 2.03 -13.87
C ILE A 232 -5.64 3.19 -12.96
N GLU A 233 -4.81 3.45 -11.94
CA GLU A 233 -5.07 4.48 -10.93
C GLU A 233 -4.34 5.76 -11.27
N ASP A 234 -5.02 6.89 -11.07
CA ASP A 234 -4.42 8.22 -11.09
C ASP A 234 -3.90 8.52 -9.68
N VAL A 235 -2.62 8.86 -9.60
CA VAL A 235 -1.91 9.10 -8.35
C VAL A 235 -1.08 10.37 -8.44
N GLN A 236 -0.79 10.94 -7.27
CA GLN A 236 0.07 12.09 -7.13
C GLN A 236 1.28 11.73 -6.26
N PHE A 237 2.43 12.28 -6.63
CA PHE A 237 3.65 12.27 -5.82
C PHE A 237 4.14 13.71 -5.66
N ILE A 238 4.99 13.94 -4.67
CA ILE A 238 5.57 15.27 -4.43
C ILE A 238 7.06 15.24 -4.73
N ILE A 239 7.58 16.31 -5.33
CA ILE A 239 9.01 16.62 -5.35
C ILE A 239 9.22 17.95 -4.65
N GLU A 240 10.15 17.99 -3.69
CA GLU A 240 10.54 19.23 -2.99
C GLU A 240 11.80 19.85 -3.61
N ASP A 241 12.68 19.03 -4.19
CA ASP A 241 13.89 19.49 -4.88
C ASP A 241 13.55 20.10 -6.26
N GLY A 242 13.69 21.42 -6.37
CA GLY A 242 13.45 22.16 -7.62
C GLY A 242 14.36 21.76 -8.80
N THR A 243 15.58 21.30 -8.52
CA THR A 243 16.51 20.79 -9.55
C THR A 243 16.01 19.47 -10.11
N LEU A 244 15.56 18.55 -9.25
CA LEU A 244 14.95 17.29 -9.65
C LEU A 244 13.66 17.52 -10.43
N ALA A 245 12.79 18.42 -9.96
CA ALA A 245 11.56 18.80 -10.65
C ALA A 245 11.83 19.35 -12.05
N LYS A 246 12.83 20.25 -12.19
CA LYS A 246 13.27 20.75 -13.50
C LYS A 246 13.79 19.63 -14.39
N LYS A 247 14.52 18.65 -13.82
CA LYS A 247 15.02 17.51 -14.58
C LYS A 247 13.88 16.63 -15.10
N PHE A 248 12.83 16.40 -14.30
CA PHE A 248 11.62 15.70 -14.72
C PHE A 248 10.95 16.43 -15.89
N ARG A 249 10.69 17.73 -15.77
CA ARG A 249 10.11 18.57 -16.84
C ARG A 249 10.85 18.46 -18.17
N GLN A 250 12.18 18.43 -18.10
CA GLN A 250 13.02 18.40 -19.31
C GLN A 250 13.14 17.01 -19.93
N SER A 251 13.08 15.96 -19.11
CA SER A 251 13.46 14.61 -19.53
C SER A 251 12.27 13.68 -19.79
N LEU A 252 11.10 14.01 -19.25
CA LEU A 252 9.90 13.18 -19.32
C LEU A 252 8.81 13.87 -20.14
N LYS A 253 8.07 13.05 -20.89
CA LYS A 253 6.83 13.43 -21.56
C LYS A 253 5.70 12.57 -21.02
N PRO A 254 4.44 13.02 -21.12
CA PRO A 254 3.30 12.18 -20.79
C PRO A 254 3.44 10.78 -21.40
N TYR A 255 3.06 9.75 -20.65
CA TYR A 255 3.16 8.33 -21.01
C TYR A 255 4.56 7.71 -21.01
N TYR A 256 5.59 8.45 -20.58
CA TYR A 256 6.88 7.83 -20.28
C TYR A 256 6.84 7.19 -18.90
N ALA A 257 7.26 5.93 -18.80
CA ALA A 257 7.40 5.29 -17.50
C ALA A 257 8.82 5.45 -16.96
N ILE A 258 8.95 5.62 -15.64
CA ILE A 258 10.24 5.76 -14.96
C ILE A 258 10.15 5.17 -13.55
N LYS A 259 11.26 4.58 -13.08
CA LYS A 259 11.41 4.18 -11.69
C LYS A 259 11.85 5.36 -10.82
N VAL A 260 11.04 5.70 -9.83
CA VAL A 260 11.29 6.73 -8.81
C VAL A 260 11.53 6.09 -7.44
N SER A 261 12.13 6.85 -6.54
CA SER A 261 12.36 6.49 -5.13
C SER A 261 12.29 7.73 -4.24
N GLY A 262 11.97 7.51 -2.98
CA GLY A 262 12.03 8.55 -1.95
C GLY A 262 11.38 8.11 -0.67
N HIS A 263 10.70 9.01 0.03
CA HIS A 263 10.22 8.81 1.40
C HIS A 263 8.70 8.89 1.51
N MET A 264 8.13 8.05 2.37
CA MET A 264 6.71 8.05 2.74
C MET A 264 6.55 8.95 3.96
N VAL A 265 5.73 10.00 3.85
CA VAL A 265 5.56 11.00 4.90
C VAL A 265 4.10 11.09 5.31
N ALA A 266 3.87 11.21 6.61
CA ALA A 266 2.58 11.57 7.19
C ALA A 266 2.50 13.11 7.27
N SER A 267 1.52 13.70 6.60
CA SER A 267 1.35 15.15 6.42
C SER A 267 -0.03 15.55 6.93
N THR A 268 -0.10 16.43 7.93
CA THR A 268 -1.32 17.13 8.31
C THR A 268 -1.41 18.42 7.51
N GLN A 269 -2.39 18.54 6.60
CA GLN A 269 -2.63 19.82 5.93
C GLN A 269 -3.25 20.79 6.93
N THR A 270 -2.67 21.95 7.17
CA THR A 270 -3.35 23.02 7.90
C THR A 270 -4.20 23.78 6.90
N GLU A 271 -5.51 23.49 6.82
CA GLU A 271 -6.44 24.40 6.14
C GLU A 271 -6.47 25.68 6.97
N THR A 272 -6.15 26.82 6.33
CA THR A 272 -6.43 28.13 6.92
C THR A 272 -7.91 28.38 6.66
N VAL A 273 -8.74 28.27 7.69
CA VAL A 273 -10.16 28.61 7.56
C VAL A 273 -10.22 30.08 7.16
N GLU A 274 -10.76 30.39 5.98
CA GLU A 274 -11.08 31.77 5.63
C GLU A 274 -12.01 32.29 6.72
N ASP A 275 -11.61 33.38 7.40
CA ASP A 275 -12.43 34.04 8.40
C ASP A 275 -13.80 34.35 7.75
N ASP A 276 -14.85 33.67 8.23
CA ASP A 276 -16.20 34.16 8.02
C ASP A 276 -16.21 35.59 8.58
N ASP A 277 -16.62 36.56 7.76
CA ASP A 277 -16.74 38.00 8.05
C ASP A 277 -17.63 38.34 9.28
N ASP A 278 -18.09 37.33 10.03
CA ASP A 278 -18.96 37.39 11.21
C ASP A 278 -18.19 37.32 12.55
N ASN A 279 -16.84 37.31 12.55
CA ASN A 279 -16.06 37.22 13.79
C ASN A 279 -16.03 38.57 14.55
N TRP A 280 -16.77 38.68 15.66
CA TRP A 280 -16.74 39.83 16.57
C TRP A 280 -15.85 39.55 17.79
N GLY A 281 -14.55 39.90 17.72
CA GLY A 281 -13.63 39.79 18.86
C GLY A 281 -12.18 39.48 18.48
N GLU A 282 -11.34 39.14 19.47
CA GLU A 282 -10.00 38.57 19.21
C GLU A 282 -10.13 37.17 18.60
N GLU A 283 -9.37 36.89 17.54
CA GLU A 283 -9.27 35.59 16.89
C GLU A 283 -9.01 34.48 17.93
N ASP A 284 -9.83 33.42 17.89
CA ASP A 284 -9.56 32.20 18.64
C ASP A 284 -8.36 31.49 18.01
N LYS A 285 -7.17 31.69 18.60
CA LYS A 285 -5.90 31.11 18.14
C LYS A 285 -5.83 29.59 18.26
N MET A 286 -6.89 28.92 18.70
CA MET A 286 -7.01 27.47 18.53
C MET A 286 -7.52 27.18 17.11
N GLU A 287 -6.64 27.37 16.13
CA GLU A 287 -6.75 26.66 14.85
C GLU A 287 -6.89 25.17 15.18
N ARG A 288 -8.12 24.65 15.08
CA ARG A 288 -8.36 23.21 15.10
C ARG A 288 -7.69 22.67 13.84
N VAL A 289 -6.48 22.13 14.00
CA VAL A 289 -5.85 21.23 13.04
C VAL A 289 -6.72 19.97 12.98
N ALA A 290 -7.83 20.07 12.25
CA ALA A 290 -8.82 19.02 12.04
C ALA A 290 -8.63 18.33 10.70
N ALA A 291 -7.50 18.54 10.02
CA ALA A 291 -7.26 17.84 8.78
C ALA A 291 -6.72 16.42 9.06
N PRO A 292 -7.26 15.42 8.33
CA PRO A 292 -6.62 14.13 8.14
C PRO A 292 -5.10 14.20 8.00
N THR A 293 -4.38 13.37 8.74
CA THR A 293 -2.98 13.09 8.41
C THR A 293 -2.93 12.30 7.09
N ARG A 294 -2.72 12.98 5.98
CA ARG A 294 -2.57 12.37 4.65
C ARG A 294 -1.18 11.76 4.48
N ARG A 295 -1.11 10.61 3.83
CA ARG A 295 0.17 10.03 3.41
C ARG A 295 0.61 10.64 2.09
N GLU A 296 1.77 11.28 2.10
CA GLU A 296 2.46 11.78 0.92
C GLU A 296 3.63 10.86 0.55
N PHE A 297 3.94 10.79 -0.75
CA PHE A 297 5.10 10.08 -1.28
C PHE A 297 6.05 11.10 -1.92
N ILE A 298 7.09 11.45 -1.18
CA ILE A 298 8.08 12.45 -1.58
C ILE A 298 9.16 11.78 -2.42
N ILE A 299 9.23 12.10 -3.71
CA ILE A 299 10.26 11.62 -4.62
C ILE A 299 11.55 12.43 -4.39
N THR A 300 12.62 11.75 -3.99
CA THR A 300 13.97 12.33 -3.83
C THR A 300 14.95 11.80 -4.87
N GLY A 301 14.57 10.78 -5.65
CA GLY A 301 15.42 10.21 -6.68
C GLY A 301 14.65 9.53 -7.81
N ALA A 302 15.29 9.43 -8.97
CA ALA A 302 14.76 8.71 -10.11
C ALA A 302 15.88 8.08 -10.95
N LYS A 303 15.61 6.89 -11.50
CA LYS A 303 16.57 6.18 -12.34
C LYS A 303 16.35 6.55 -13.81
N GLY A 304 17.09 7.55 -14.31
CA GLY A 304 16.97 7.98 -15.71
C GLY A 304 17.19 6.88 -16.76
N SER A 305 18.00 5.86 -16.45
CA SER A 305 18.20 4.68 -17.31
C SER A 305 17.01 3.71 -17.33
N SER A 306 15.98 3.93 -16.50
CA SER A 306 14.74 3.15 -16.49
C SER A 306 13.61 3.79 -17.29
N ILE A 307 13.88 4.88 -18.01
CA ILE A 307 12.87 5.52 -18.84
C ILE A 307 12.44 4.55 -19.94
N ASP A 308 11.15 4.22 -19.92
CA ASP A 308 10.47 3.42 -20.92
C ASP A 308 9.52 4.32 -21.71
N LYS A 309 9.67 4.30 -23.05
CA LYS A 309 8.92 5.13 -23.98
C LYS A 309 7.98 4.30 -24.86
N GLU A 310 8.02 2.98 -24.75
CA GLU A 310 7.44 2.06 -25.73
C GLU A 310 6.30 1.22 -25.13
N LEU A 311 6.43 0.83 -23.86
CA LEU A 311 5.45 -0.08 -23.25
C LEU A 311 4.14 0.63 -22.90
N TYR A 312 4.22 1.80 -22.25
CA TYR A 312 3.07 2.52 -21.69
C TYR A 312 2.63 3.72 -22.52
N THR A 313 2.73 3.61 -23.86
CA THR A 313 2.30 4.68 -24.77
C THR A 313 0.85 5.10 -24.53
N GLU A 314 0.50 6.33 -24.93
CA GLU A 314 -0.86 6.87 -24.86
C GLU A 314 -1.90 5.89 -25.43
N LYS A 315 -1.59 5.30 -26.59
CA LYS A 315 -2.45 4.31 -27.23
C LYS A 315 -2.69 3.10 -26.32
N ASN A 316 -1.62 2.48 -25.80
CA ASN A 316 -1.75 1.26 -24.98
C ASN A 316 -2.50 1.55 -23.68
N VAL A 317 -2.22 2.68 -23.03
CA VAL A 317 -2.89 3.10 -21.79
C VAL A 317 -4.36 3.42 -22.04
N THR A 318 -4.68 4.15 -23.11
CA THR A 318 -6.06 4.49 -23.46
C THR A 318 -6.88 3.26 -23.85
N GLU A 319 -6.30 2.32 -24.60
CA GLU A 319 -6.94 1.05 -24.93
C GLU A 319 -7.22 0.21 -23.66
N ALA A 320 -6.30 0.21 -22.69
CA ALA A 320 -6.51 -0.47 -21.41
C ALA A 320 -7.63 0.19 -20.59
N ILE A 321 -7.65 1.52 -20.49
CA ILE A 321 -8.71 2.28 -19.82
C ILE A 321 -10.08 2.02 -20.48
N ALA A 322 -10.15 2.01 -21.82
CA ALA A 322 -11.38 1.70 -22.53
C ALA A 322 -11.91 0.30 -22.23
N LYS A 323 -11.02 -0.69 -22.10
CA LYS A 323 -11.38 -2.07 -21.68
C LYS A 323 -11.91 -2.11 -20.25
N ILE A 324 -11.27 -1.40 -19.32
CA ILE A 324 -11.72 -1.27 -17.93
C ILE A 324 -13.13 -0.65 -17.89
N ASN A 325 -13.32 0.48 -18.54
CA ASN A 325 -14.61 1.18 -18.56
C ASN A 325 -15.73 0.34 -19.18
N SER A 326 -15.41 -0.39 -20.26
CA SER A 326 -16.36 -1.31 -20.90
C SER A 326 -16.74 -2.47 -19.99
N ALA A 327 -15.79 -3.01 -19.22
CA ALA A 327 -16.04 -4.07 -18.24
C ALA A 327 -16.91 -3.56 -17.08
N ASN A 328 -16.58 -2.40 -16.51
CA ASN A 328 -17.35 -1.78 -15.43
C ASN A 328 -18.80 -1.48 -15.88
N SER A 329 -18.97 -0.90 -17.07
CA SER A 329 -20.29 -0.63 -17.65
C SER A 329 -21.11 -1.90 -17.90
N ALA A 330 -20.45 -3.01 -18.25
CA ALA A 330 -21.12 -4.29 -18.43
C ALA A 330 -21.56 -4.91 -17.09
N GLU A 331 -20.72 -4.81 -16.06
CA GLU A 331 -21.06 -5.27 -14.71
C GLU A 331 -22.24 -4.49 -14.11
N GLU A 332 -22.31 -3.18 -14.34
CA GLU A 332 -23.44 -2.34 -13.93
C GLU A 332 -24.76 -2.73 -14.65
N LYS A 333 -24.70 -3.07 -15.95
CA LYS A 333 -25.89 -3.34 -16.78
C LYS A 333 -26.43 -4.77 -16.68
N PHE A 334 -25.56 -5.76 -16.45
CA PHE A 334 -25.94 -7.18 -16.49
C PHE A 334 -25.84 -7.87 -15.13
N GLY A 335 -25.44 -7.14 -14.08
CA GLY A 335 -25.26 -7.66 -12.74
C GLY A 335 -23.90 -8.33 -12.55
N LYS A 336 -23.38 -8.24 -11.31
CA LYS A 336 -22.16 -8.95 -10.89
C LYS A 336 -22.38 -10.46 -10.98
N ASP A 337 -21.77 -11.11 -11.96
CA ASP A 337 -21.46 -12.54 -11.83
C ASP A 337 -20.57 -12.68 -10.60
N SER A 338 -21.05 -13.40 -9.59
CA SER A 338 -20.57 -13.44 -8.21
C SER A 338 -19.18 -14.08 -8.08
N GLY A 339 -18.13 -13.39 -8.54
CA GLY A 339 -16.78 -13.92 -8.62
C GLY A 339 -15.70 -13.08 -7.94
N ASP A 340 -15.65 -11.77 -8.18
CA ASP A 340 -14.40 -11.01 -7.98
C ASP A 340 -14.56 -9.64 -7.30
N ASP A 341 -15.62 -9.45 -6.50
CA ASP A 341 -15.83 -8.17 -5.83
C ASP A 341 -15.37 -8.19 -4.36
N TRP A 342 -14.23 -7.52 -4.13
CA TRP A 342 -13.71 -7.25 -2.81
C TRP A 342 -14.60 -6.21 -2.10
N GLY A 343 -15.48 -6.71 -1.22
CA GLY A 343 -16.04 -5.95 -0.09
C GLY A 343 -16.93 -4.76 -0.44
N SER A 344 -18.23 -5.01 -0.55
CA SER A 344 -19.28 -3.99 -0.40
C SER A 344 -20.54 -4.69 0.09
N THR A 345 -20.84 -4.56 1.37
CA THR A 345 -22.17 -4.81 1.93
C THR A 345 -22.34 -3.91 3.15
N ASP A 346 -22.93 -2.74 2.94
CA ASP A 346 -24.18 -2.25 3.56
C ASP A 346 -24.61 -2.91 4.88
N SER A 347 -23.70 -2.98 5.84
CA SER A 347 -24.01 -3.27 7.25
C SER A 347 -22.87 -2.74 8.14
N LEU A 348 -22.55 -1.47 7.94
CA LEU A 348 -21.98 -0.66 9.01
C LEU A 348 -23.18 0.08 9.59
N ASP A 349 -23.79 -0.52 10.61
CA ASP A 349 -24.71 0.19 11.49
C ASP A 349 -23.86 1.21 12.27
N ASP A 350 -24.35 2.44 12.26
CA ASP A 350 -23.72 3.67 12.70
C ASP A 350 -23.16 3.56 14.13
N GLY A 351 -21.88 3.88 14.29
CA GLY A 351 -21.22 3.90 15.60
C GLY A 351 -19.75 4.30 15.51
N ASP A 352 -19.53 5.62 15.50
CA ASP A 352 -18.27 6.37 15.56
C ASP A 352 -17.37 6.35 14.31
N ASP A 353 -17.74 7.24 13.39
CA ASP A 353 -16.94 7.77 12.26
C ASP A 353 -15.78 8.69 12.72
N GLU A 354 -14.94 8.26 13.66
CA GLU A 354 -13.78 9.07 14.14
C GLU A 354 -12.41 8.41 13.90
N ALA A 355 -12.29 7.50 12.94
CA ALA A 355 -11.01 6.82 12.68
C ALA A 355 -10.59 6.74 11.20
N TRP A 356 -11.28 7.43 10.30
CA TRP A 356 -10.97 7.41 8.86
C TRP A 356 -11.07 8.76 8.15
N ASP A 357 -10.97 9.86 8.90
CA ASP A 357 -10.55 11.12 8.32
C ASP A 357 -9.02 11.23 8.36
#